data_AF-A0A2U8WBA4-F1
#
_entry.id   AF-A0A2U8WBA4-F1
#
_cell.length_a   1.000
_cell.length_b   1.000
_cell.length_c   1.000
_cell.angle_alpha   90.00
_cell.angle_beta   90.00
_cell.angle_gamma   90.00
#
_symmetry.space_group_name_H-M   'P 1'
#
loop_
_entity.id
_entity.type
_entity.pdbx_description
1 polymer ?
#
loop_
_entity_poly.entity_id
_entity_poly.type
_entity_poly.pdbx_seq_one_letter_code
_entity_poly.pdbx_strand_id
1 'polypeptide(L)' 'MHATEPQPVPPPVSEAGFDGGAGAHPEEMRASLDLAIGRFVRLRATARATPAGLLATAILAAATLGPLLWFARSRRRC' A
#
# COMPACT_ATOMS: atom_id res chain seq x y z
N MET A 1 11.01 42.04 -40.06
CA MET A 1 9.72 42.00 -39.33
C MET A 1 8.95 40.79 -39.84
N HIS A 2 9.14 39.62 -39.25
CA HIS A 2 8.39 38.42 -39.62
C HIS A 2 7.24 38.25 -38.63
N ALA A 3 6.02 38.32 -39.13
CA ALA A 3 4.81 38.01 -38.38
C ALA A 3 4.71 36.48 -38.24
N THR A 4 4.75 36.00 -37.00
CA THR A 4 4.48 34.59 -36.67
C THR A 4 2.97 34.39 -36.68
N GLU A 5 2.49 33.56 -37.60
CA GLU A 5 1.09 33.11 -37.65
C GLU A 5 0.75 32.32 -36.37
N PRO A 6 -0.38 32.57 -35.70
CA PRO A 6 -0.76 31.84 -34.50
C PRO A 6 -1.22 30.42 -34.86
N GLN A 7 -0.46 29.42 -34.41
CA GLN A 7 -0.80 28.00 -34.52
C GLN A 7 -2.14 27.69 -33.82
N PRO A 8 -3.04 26.90 -34.44
CA PRO A 8 -4.32 26.52 -33.84
C PRO A 8 -4.11 25.60 -32.64
N VAL A 9 -4.69 25.99 -31.50
CA VAL A 9 -4.67 25.21 -30.26
C VAL A 9 -5.61 24.01 -30.43
N PRO A 10 -5.16 22.76 -30.25
CA PRO A 10 -6.04 21.61 -30.33
C PRO A 10 -7.08 21.63 -29.20
N PRO A 11 -8.29 21.06 -29.41
CA PRO A 11 -9.33 21.03 -28.39
C PRO A 11 -8.88 20.26 -27.14
N PRO A 12 -9.40 20.60 -25.93
CA PRO A 12 -9.13 19.82 -24.74
C PRO A 12 -9.73 18.42 -24.93
N VAL A 13 -8.87 17.40 -24.95
CA VAL A 13 -9.31 16.01 -25.01
C VAL A 13 -10.13 15.70 -23.75
N SER A 14 -11.46 15.71 -23.92
CA SER A 14 -12.42 15.27 -22.91
C SER A 14 -12.68 13.79 -23.14
N GLU A 15 -11.81 12.93 -22.60
CA GLU A 15 -12.01 11.48 -22.63
C GLU A 15 -12.64 11.03 -21.32
N ALA A 16 -13.97 10.91 -21.36
CA ALA A 16 -14.74 10.21 -20.36
C ALA A 16 -14.43 8.71 -20.38
N GLY A 17 -13.97 8.18 -19.24
CA GLY A 17 -14.30 6.84 -18.75
C GLY A 17 -13.66 5.64 -19.47
N PHE A 18 -12.60 5.10 -18.88
CA PHE A 18 -12.39 3.66 -18.79
C PHE A 18 -11.85 3.32 -17.38
N ASP A 19 -12.68 2.59 -16.63
CA ASP A 19 -12.34 2.00 -15.34
C ASP A 19 -11.43 0.79 -15.59
N GLY A 20 -10.28 0.76 -14.89
CA GLY A 20 -9.36 -0.39 -14.88
C GLY A 20 -8.08 -0.20 -15.69
N GLY A 21 -6.99 0.16 -15.01
CA GLY A 21 -5.63 -0.16 -15.48
C GLY A 21 -4.79 0.98 -16.03
N ALA A 22 -5.09 2.25 -15.72
CA ALA A 22 -4.20 3.36 -16.02
C ALA A 22 -3.12 3.53 -14.92
N GLY A 23 -1.99 2.83 -15.10
CA GLY A 23 -0.65 3.23 -14.64
C GLY A 23 -0.44 3.44 -13.14
N ALA A 24 -0.30 2.35 -12.37
CA ALA A 24 0.39 2.43 -11.08
C ALA A 24 1.89 2.65 -11.34
N HIS A 25 2.34 3.89 -11.23
CA HIS A 25 3.75 4.25 -11.21
C HIS A 25 4.46 3.43 -10.10
N PRO A 26 5.52 2.65 -10.40
CA PRO A 26 6.14 1.71 -9.46
C PRO A 26 6.75 2.38 -8.22
N GLU A 27 6.98 3.70 -8.25
CA GLU A 27 7.36 4.51 -7.09
C GLU A 27 6.25 4.68 -6.04
N GLU A 28 5.00 4.30 -6.35
CA GLU A 28 3.83 4.45 -5.48
C GLU A 28 3.24 3.12 -4.96
N MET A 29 4.07 2.12 -4.63
CA MET A 29 3.59 0.94 -3.90
C MET A 29 3.10 1.31 -2.49
N ARG A 30 1.78 1.51 -2.35
CA ARG A 30 1.09 1.76 -1.09
C ARG A 30 0.48 0.47 -0.56
N ALA A 31 0.85 0.08 0.64
CA ALA A 31 0.17 -0.99 1.38
C ALA A 31 -0.85 -0.35 2.33
N SER A 32 -2.07 -0.88 2.30
CA SER A 32 -3.10 -0.58 3.28
C SER A 32 -3.42 -1.85 4.07
N LEU A 33 -3.33 -1.78 5.40
CA LEU A 33 -3.70 -2.86 6.30
C LEU A 33 -4.91 -2.41 7.11
N ASP A 34 -5.97 -3.20 7.07
CA ASP A 34 -7.09 -3.11 8.00
C ASP A 34 -7.07 -4.34 8.90
N LEU A 35 -6.81 -4.14 10.18
CA LEU A 35 -6.69 -5.18 11.18
C LEU A 35 -7.78 -5.01 12.23
N ALA A 36 -8.72 -5.95 12.27
CA ALA A 36 -9.71 -6.05 13.34
C ALA A 36 -9.25 -7.05 14.41
N ILE A 37 -9.17 -6.62 15.67
CA ILE A 37 -8.87 -7.48 16.82
C ILE A 37 -10.15 -7.62 17.64
N GLY A 38 -10.84 -8.76 17.47
CA GLY A 38 -12.11 -9.06 18.13
C GLY A 38 -13.22 -8.08 17.75
N ARG A 39 -14.11 -7.75 18.70
CA ARG A 39 -15.20 -6.78 18.51
C ARG A 39 -14.76 -5.32 18.76
N PHE A 40 -13.62 -5.11 19.41
CA PHE A 40 -13.33 -3.84 20.10
C PHE A 40 -12.30 -2.96 19.41
N VAL A 41 -11.43 -3.49 18.54
CA VAL A 41 -10.33 -2.72 17.97
C VAL A 41 -10.31 -2.88 16.45
N ARG A 42 -10.33 -1.76 15.73
CA ARG A 42 -10.03 -1.69 14.29
C ARG A 42 -8.82 -0.79 14.10
N LEU A 43 -7.76 -1.34 13.51
CA LEU A 43 -6.54 -0.63 13.16
C LEU A 43 -6.47 -0.48 11.66
N ARG A 44 -6.48 0.75 11.17
CA ARG A 44 -6.21 1.06 9.76
C ARG A 44 -4.84 1.69 9.66
N ALA A 45 -3.95 1.06 8.90
CA ALA A 45 -2.60 1.55 8.65
C ALA A 45 -2.37 1.68 7.15
N THR A 46 -1.80 2.80 6.73
CA THR A 46 -1.40 3.06 5.34
C THR A 46 0.07 3.42 5.33
N ALA A 47 0.89 2.64 4.62
CA ALA A 47 2.33 2.88 4.53
C ALA A 47 2.83 2.60 3.12
N ARG A 48 3.94 3.24 2.76
CA ARG A 48 4.71 2.82 1.58
C ARG A 48 5.46 1.55 1.96
N ALA A 49 5.14 0.44 1.30
CA ALA A 49 5.79 -0.84 1.57
C ALA A 49 6.67 -1.22 0.39
N THR A 50 7.94 -1.47 0.66
CA THR A 50 8.85 -2.09 -0.32
C THR A 50 8.80 -3.61 -0.17
N PRO A 51 8.99 -4.40 -1.24
CA PRO A 51 8.99 -5.86 -1.15
C PRO A 51 10.01 -6.39 -0.11
N ALA A 52 11.20 -5.81 -0.07
CA ALA A 52 12.23 -6.15 0.91
C ALA A 52 11.83 -5.77 2.34
N GLY A 53 11.23 -4.59 2.53
CA GLY A 53 10.73 -4.15 3.84
C GLY A 53 9.62 -5.03 4.38
N LEU A 54 8.74 -5.53 3.51
CA LEU A 54 7.68 -6.46 3.90
C LEU A 54 8.24 -7.80 4.38
N LEU A 55 9.23 -8.36 3.69
CA LEU A 55 9.90 -9.59 4.14
C LEU A 55 10.65 -9.37 5.47
N ALA A 56 11.40 -8.28 5.58
CA ALA A 56 12.15 -7.96 6.81
C ALA A 56 11.21 -7.81 8.02
N THR A 57 10.10 -7.08 7.85
CA THR A 57 9.10 -6.91 8.92
C THR A 57 8.39 -8.21 9.26
N ALA A 58 8.07 -9.06 8.27
CA ALA A 58 7.48 -10.37 8.51
C ALA A 58 8.41 -11.30 9.31
N ILE A 59 9.71 -11.34 8.96
CA ILE A 59 10.71 -12.14 9.67
C ILE A 59 10.87 -11.63 11.10
N LEU A 60 11.00 -10.31 11.29
CA LEU A 60 11.11 -9.70 12.62
C LEU A 60 9.87 -9.99 13.48
N ALA A 61 8.67 -9.86 12.89
CA ALA A 61 7.42 -10.18 13.58
C ALA A 61 7.35 -11.66 13.98
N ALA A 62 7.74 -12.58 13.10
CA ALA A 62 7.76 -14.01 13.41
C ALA A 62 8.80 -14.35 14.50
N ALA A 63 9.99 -13.76 14.44
CA ALA A 63 11.05 -13.98 15.41
C ALA A 63 10.70 -13.45 16.81
N THR A 64 9.91 -12.37 16.89
CA THR A 64 9.47 -11.77 18.14
C THR A 64 8.21 -12.44 18.71
N LEU A 65 7.17 -12.60 17.88
CA LEU A 65 5.89 -13.17 18.31
C LEU A 65 5.96 -14.69 18.50
N GLY A 66 6.75 -15.41 17.70
CA GLY A 66 6.85 -16.87 17.76
C GLY A 66 7.21 -17.40 19.17
N PRO A 67 8.34 -16.97 19.76
CA PRO A 67 8.71 -17.35 21.14
C PRO A 67 7.67 -16.91 22.17
N LEU A 68 7.11 -15.71 22.01
CA LEU A 68 6.06 -15.19 22.91
C LEU A 68 4.82 -16.07 22.89
N LEU A 69 4.35 -16.46 21.71
CA LEU A 69 3.20 -17.33 21.54
C LEU A 69 3.51 -18.74 22.07
N TRP A 70 4.70 -19.27 21.81
CA TRP A 70 5.11 -20.57 22.33
C TRP A 70 5.12 -20.58 23.87
N PHE A 71 5.74 -19.57 24.49
CA PHE A 71 5.79 -19.45 25.94
C PHE A 71 4.41 -19.24 26.56
N ALA A 72 3.60 -18.35 26.00
CA ALA A 72 2.23 -18.10 26.44
C ALA A 72 1.36 -19.35 26.30
N ARG A 73 1.54 -20.14 25.24
CA ARG A 73 0.80 -21.39 25.01
C ARG A 73 1.28 -22.50 25.95
N SER A 74 2.56 -22.58 26.23
CA SER A 74 3.13 -23.52 27.21
C SER A 74 2.54 -23.30 28.60
N ARG A 75 2.46 -22.03 29.06
CA ARG A 75 1.82 -21.69 30.34
C ARG A 75 0.34 -22.02 30.44
N ARG A 76 -0.38 -22.12 29.32
CA ARG A 76 -1.80 -22.51 29.31
C ARG A 76 -2.01 -24.03 29.28
N ARG A 77 -0.92 -24.80 29.13
CA ARG A 77 -0.95 -26.27 29.07
C ARG A 77 -0.47 -26.93 30.38
N CYS A 78 0.04 -26.14 31.31
CA CYS A 78 0.20 -26.52 32.72
C CYS A 78 -1.00 -26.03 33.52
#